data_AF-A0A4R9Q238-F1
#
_entry.id   AF-A0A4R9Q238-F1
#
_cell.length_a   1.000
_cell.length_b   1.000
_cell.length_c   1.000
_cell.angle_alpha   90.00
_cell.angle_beta   90.00
_cell.angle_gamma   90.00
#
_symmetry.space_group_name_H-M   'P 1'
#
loop_
_entity.id
_entity.type
_entity.pdbx_description
1 polymer ?
#
loop_
_entity_poly.entity_id
_entity_poly.type
_entity_poly.pdbx_seq_one_letter_code
_entity_poly.pdbx_strand_id
1 'polypeptide(L)'
;MLKLKGRIGLLAFAAGALLAITSARAEDASATAAYKDIQATLGSVPDMFKTLPDVAVAGAWAEIKGVQLNPKTALDGKTKELMGLAVASQIPCQYCIYFHTLAAKANGASDEEIKEAVAMAAIVRHWSTMLNGSQVDLATFKKQTDDLFAAVKAKSQ
;
A
#
# COMPACT_ATOMS: atom_id res chain seq x y z
N MET A 1 57.85 43.34 -32.16
CA MET A 1 58.70 42.41 -31.39
C MET A 1 58.60 42.76 -29.90
N LEU A 2 57.80 42.02 -29.12
CA LEU A 2 58.14 41.69 -27.73
C LEU A 2 57.24 40.53 -27.24
N LYS A 3 57.87 39.48 -26.74
CA LYS A 3 57.30 38.18 -26.39
C LYS A 3 56.74 38.15 -24.96
N LEU A 4 55.55 37.54 -24.84
CA LEU A 4 55.11 36.51 -23.88
C LEU A 4 55.40 36.64 -22.36
N LYS A 5 54.33 36.53 -21.56
CA LYS A 5 54.19 35.76 -20.29
C LYS A 5 52.77 36.06 -19.76
N GLY A 6 51.77 35.21 -19.92
CA GLY A 6 51.63 33.93 -19.23
C GLY A 6 50.80 34.12 -17.95
N ARG A 7 49.53 33.70 -17.96
CA ARG A 7 48.75 33.28 -16.78
C ARG A 7 47.44 32.65 -17.22
N ILE A 8 47.46 31.32 -17.30
CA ILE A 8 46.27 30.47 -17.33
C ILE A 8 45.65 30.57 -15.93
N GLY A 9 44.49 31.23 -15.85
CA GLY A 9 43.68 31.35 -14.65
C GLY A 9 42.77 30.13 -14.49
N LEU A 10 43.17 29.29 -13.54
CA LEU A 10 42.56 28.10 -12.97
C LEU A 10 41.07 28.29 -12.55
N LEU A 11 40.24 27.31 -12.94
CA LEU A 11 39.08 26.73 -12.23
C LEU A 11 38.06 27.64 -11.50
N ALA A 12 36.79 27.51 -11.92
CA ALA A 12 35.65 27.54 -11.00
C ALA A 12 34.64 26.42 -11.35
N PHE A 13 35.06 25.16 -11.18
CA PHE A 13 34.13 24.08 -10.85
C PHE A 13 34.13 23.93 -9.33
N ALA A 14 33.27 24.70 -8.64
CA ALA A 14 32.83 24.38 -7.29
C ALA A 14 31.37 23.91 -7.41
N ALA A 15 31.13 22.71 -7.93
CA ALA A 15 31.09 21.47 -7.14
C ALA A 15 30.05 21.54 -6.00
N GLY A 16 28.76 21.58 -6.38
CA GLY A 16 27.73 20.54 -6.15
C GLY A 16 27.72 19.65 -4.88
N ALA A 17 28.54 19.87 -3.86
CA ALA A 17 28.73 18.92 -2.76
C ALA A 17 28.01 19.29 -1.44
N LEU A 18 27.35 20.44 -1.35
CA LEU A 18 26.81 20.92 -0.06
C LEU A 18 25.35 20.54 0.26
N LEU A 19 24.58 19.97 -0.68
CA LEU A 19 23.15 19.67 -0.46
C LEU A 19 22.85 18.18 -0.14
N ALA A 20 23.84 17.28 -0.24
CA ALA A 20 23.60 15.84 -0.07
C ALA A 20 23.83 15.30 1.37
N ILE A 21 24.54 16.04 2.22
CA ILE A 21 25.02 15.52 3.52
C ILE A 21 23.96 15.64 4.63
N THR A 22 23.03 16.60 4.52
CA THR A 22 21.94 16.78 5.50
C THR A 22 20.80 15.80 5.31
N SER A 23 20.48 15.43 4.07
CA SER A 23 19.41 14.47 3.74
C SER A 23 19.70 13.08 4.32
N ALA A 24 20.91 12.55 4.04
CA ALA A 24 21.27 11.19 4.45
C ALA A 24 21.23 10.98 5.98
N ARG A 25 21.62 11.98 6.78
CA ARG A 25 21.57 11.91 8.24
C ARG A 25 20.14 12.01 8.80
N ALA A 26 19.29 12.82 8.17
CA ALA A 26 17.89 12.94 8.58
C ALA A 26 17.09 11.67 8.24
N GLU A 27 17.41 11.05 7.10
CA GLU A 27 16.82 9.79 6.65
C GLU A 27 17.12 8.65 7.64
N ASP A 28 18.39 8.47 8.03
CA ASP A 28 18.83 7.47 9.03
C ASP A 28 18.13 7.65 10.40
N ALA A 29 18.01 8.90 10.87
CA ALA A 29 17.30 9.21 12.10
C ALA A 29 15.80 8.86 12.02
N SER A 30 15.17 9.07 10.86
CA SER A 30 13.75 8.76 10.65
C SER A 30 13.48 7.25 10.60
N ALA A 31 14.37 6.48 9.97
CA ALA A 31 14.29 5.01 9.92
C ALA A 31 14.46 4.40 11.31
N THR A 32 15.46 4.86 12.06
CA THR A 32 15.72 4.42 13.43
C THR A 32 14.51 4.67 14.34
N ALA A 33 13.90 5.85 14.25
CA ALA A 33 12.69 6.17 15.01
C ALA A 33 11.50 5.27 14.62
N ALA A 34 11.31 5.01 13.32
CA ALA A 34 10.26 4.12 12.83
C ALA A 34 10.45 2.68 13.32
N TYR A 35 11.67 2.12 13.25
CA TYR A 35 11.96 0.78 13.76
C TYR A 35 11.69 0.65 15.26
N LYS A 36 12.04 1.65 16.05
CA LYS A 36 11.73 1.67 17.49
C LYS A 36 10.23 1.66 17.75
N ASP A 37 9.46 2.40 16.95
CA ASP A 37 8.01 2.47 17.09
C ASP A 37 7.31 1.20 16.61
N ILE A 38 7.81 0.57 15.54
CA ILE A 38 7.37 -0.77 15.09
C ILE A 38 7.58 -1.78 16.22
N GLN A 39 8.78 -1.82 16.82
CA GLN A 39 9.09 -2.72 17.93
C GLN A 39 8.15 -2.49 19.13
N ALA A 40 7.86 -1.23 19.45
CA ALA A 40 6.95 -0.89 20.55
C ALA A 40 5.49 -1.28 20.25
N THR A 41 5.05 -1.15 19.00
CA THR A 41 3.66 -1.40 18.60
C THR A 41 3.37 -2.88 18.34
N LEU A 42 4.29 -3.59 17.68
CA LEU A 42 4.11 -4.98 17.23
C LEU A 42 4.86 -6.00 18.09
N GLY A 43 5.69 -5.56 19.04
CA GLY A 43 6.52 -6.42 19.89
C GLY A 43 7.75 -7.01 19.19
N SER A 44 7.89 -6.83 17.88
CA SER A 44 9.06 -7.16 17.08
C SER A 44 9.13 -6.23 15.87
N VAL A 45 10.27 -6.17 15.17
CA VAL A 45 10.34 -5.58 13.83
C VAL A 45 10.23 -6.71 12.79
N PRO A 46 9.08 -6.85 12.10
CA PRO A 46 8.91 -7.86 11.06
C PRO A 46 9.88 -7.64 9.89
N ASP A 47 10.24 -8.73 9.20
CA ASP A 47 11.19 -8.67 8.09
C ASP A 47 10.69 -7.81 6.91
N MET A 48 9.36 -7.66 6.74
CA MET A 48 8.81 -6.77 5.70
C MET A 48 9.29 -5.32 5.81
N PHE A 49 9.66 -4.85 7.01
CA PHE A 49 10.22 -3.52 7.20
C PHE A 49 11.75 -3.50 7.08
N LYS A 50 12.42 -4.63 7.31
CA LYS A 50 13.88 -4.75 7.17
C LYS A 50 14.32 -4.89 5.71
N THR A 51 13.41 -5.32 4.84
CA THR A 51 13.67 -5.40 3.39
C THR A 51 13.51 -4.05 2.69
N LEU A 52 12.91 -3.05 3.34
CA LEU A 52 12.81 -1.69 2.81
C LEU A 52 14.16 -0.97 2.92
N PRO A 53 14.50 -0.09 1.96
CA PRO A 53 15.60 0.85 2.19
C PRO A 53 15.23 1.79 3.34
N ASP A 54 16.18 2.16 4.19
CA ASP A 54 15.96 2.96 5.42
C ASP A 54 15.10 4.21 5.17
N VAL A 55 15.37 4.93 4.08
CA VAL A 55 14.63 6.12 3.65
C VAL A 55 13.11 5.89 3.48
N ALA A 56 12.68 4.66 3.21
CA ALA A 56 11.27 4.31 3.00
C ALA A 56 10.57 3.78 4.26
N VAL A 57 11.32 3.35 5.29
CA VAL A 57 10.76 2.66 6.47
C VAL A 57 9.75 3.53 7.22
N ALA A 58 10.09 4.80 7.44
CA ALA A 58 9.21 5.73 8.14
C ALA A 58 7.88 5.96 7.39
N GLY A 59 7.94 6.09 6.06
CA GLY A 59 6.76 6.25 5.21
C GLY A 59 5.86 5.01 5.24
N ALA A 60 6.44 3.82 5.02
CA ALA A 60 5.70 2.56 5.05
C ALA A 60 5.04 2.30 6.41
N TRP A 61 5.74 2.61 7.50
CA TRP A 61 5.17 2.48 8.84
C TRP A 61 4.05 3.49 9.11
N ALA A 62 4.18 4.72 8.62
CA ALA A 62 3.13 5.72 8.72
C ALA A 62 1.86 5.31 7.98
N GLU A 63 1.98 4.68 6.80
CA GLU A 63 0.84 4.14 6.04
C GLU A 63 0.10 3.05 6.82
N ILE A 64 0.83 2.03 7.31
CA ILE A 64 0.25 0.93 8.08
C ILE A 64 -0.43 1.45 9.35
N LYS A 65 0.22 2.34 10.10
CA LYS A 65 -0.40 2.92 11.31
C LYS A 65 -1.60 3.81 10.99
N GLY A 66 -1.50 4.61 9.93
CA GLY A 66 -2.49 5.64 9.61
C GLY A 66 -3.78 5.06 9.03
N VAL A 67 -3.69 3.96 8.30
CA VAL A 67 -4.81 3.32 7.62
C VAL A 67 -5.13 1.96 8.22
N GLN A 68 -4.20 1.01 8.20
CA GLN A 68 -4.50 -0.38 8.57
C GLN A 68 -4.77 -0.53 10.06
N LEU A 69 -3.85 -0.08 10.92
CA LEU A 69 -3.94 -0.23 12.37
C LEU A 69 -4.77 0.88 13.06
N ASN A 70 -5.21 1.90 12.33
CA ASN A 70 -5.90 3.04 12.91
C ASN A 70 -7.36 2.72 13.24
N PRO A 71 -7.78 2.70 14.52
CA PRO A 71 -9.16 2.43 14.89
C PRO A 71 -10.10 3.63 14.65
N LYS A 72 -9.57 4.80 14.28
CA LYS A 72 -10.35 6.04 14.08
C LYS A 72 -10.77 6.26 12.63
N THR A 73 -10.47 5.33 11.72
CA THR A 73 -10.95 5.40 10.33
C THR A 73 -12.40 4.96 10.21
N ALA A 74 -13.04 5.23 9.08
CA ALA A 74 -14.43 4.85 8.83
C ALA A 74 -14.68 3.32 8.83
N LEU A 75 -13.67 2.51 8.48
CA LEU A 75 -13.76 1.06 8.54
C LEU A 75 -13.12 0.55 9.84
N ASP A 76 -13.76 -0.44 10.47
CA ASP A 76 -13.18 -1.14 11.62
C ASP A 76 -12.07 -2.12 11.20
N GLY A 77 -11.33 -2.63 12.18
CA GLY A 77 -10.21 -3.54 11.93
C GLY A 77 -10.65 -4.85 11.28
N LYS A 78 -11.78 -5.42 11.70
CA LYS A 78 -12.32 -6.66 11.12
C LYS A 78 -12.58 -6.51 9.62
N THR A 79 -13.27 -5.44 9.24
CA THR A 79 -13.63 -5.13 7.85
C THR A 79 -12.38 -4.94 7.00
N LYS A 80 -11.40 -4.18 7.49
CA LYS A 80 -10.12 -3.97 6.79
C LYS A 80 -9.38 -5.27 6.51
N GLU A 81 -9.28 -6.14 7.51
CA GLU A 81 -8.53 -7.39 7.38
C GLU A 81 -9.26 -8.42 6.50
N LEU A 82 -10.61 -8.46 6.54
CA LEU A 82 -11.39 -9.26 5.59
C LEU A 82 -11.25 -8.75 4.15
N MET A 83 -11.23 -7.43 3.93
CA MET A 83 -10.91 -6.83 2.63
C MET A 83 -9.49 -7.20 2.18
N GLY A 84 -8.51 -7.10 3.09
CA GLY A 84 -7.12 -7.50 2.85
C GLY A 84 -7.01 -8.96 2.45
N LEU A 85 -7.74 -9.86 3.13
CA LEU A 85 -7.81 -11.28 2.79
C LEU A 85 -8.42 -11.51 1.40
N ALA A 86 -9.50 -10.81 1.05
CA ALA A 86 -10.13 -10.92 -0.27
C ALA A 86 -9.15 -10.49 -1.39
N VAL A 87 -8.43 -9.38 -1.20
CA VAL A 87 -7.40 -8.92 -2.14
C VAL A 87 -6.26 -9.94 -2.22
N ALA A 88 -5.72 -10.37 -1.08
CA ALA A 88 -4.64 -11.36 -0.98
C ALA A 88 -4.96 -12.67 -1.71
N SER A 89 -6.22 -13.10 -1.65
CA SER A 89 -6.72 -14.31 -2.32
C SER A 89 -6.74 -14.17 -3.85
N GLN A 90 -6.89 -12.95 -4.39
CA GLN A 90 -6.92 -12.69 -5.83
C GLN A 90 -5.54 -12.43 -6.47
N ILE A 91 -4.59 -11.91 -5.69
CA ILE A 91 -3.16 -11.82 -6.06
C ILE A 91 -2.36 -13.06 -5.63
N PRO A 92 -3.04 -14.18 -5.36
CA PRO A 92 -2.68 -15.29 -4.45
C PRO A 92 -1.35 -15.15 -3.64
N CYS A 93 -1.25 -14.11 -2.81
CA CYS A 93 -0.06 -13.87 -1.99
C CYS A 93 -0.11 -14.73 -0.72
N GLN A 94 0.70 -15.79 -0.64
CA GLN A 94 0.71 -16.71 0.51
C GLN A 94 0.97 -15.99 1.85
N TYR A 95 1.93 -15.06 1.87
CA TYR A 95 2.24 -14.25 3.06
C TYR A 95 1.03 -13.41 3.50
N CYS A 96 0.40 -12.75 2.54
CA CYS A 96 -0.71 -11.84 2.77
C CYS A 96 -1.97 -12.61 3.20
N ILE A 97 -2.24 -13.76 2.59
CA ILE A 97 -3.34 -14.66 2.97
C ILE A 97 -3.17 -15.06 4.43
N TYR A 98 -1.99 -15.54 4.81
CA TYR A 98 -1.71 -15.95 6.19
C TYR A 98 -1.87 -14.79 7.17
N PHE A 99 -1.23 -13.66 6.89
CA PHE A 99 -1.29 -12.47 7.73
C PHE A 99 -2.72 -11.96 7.92
N HIS A 100 -3.44 -11.68 6.83
CA HIS A 100 -4.78 -11.10 6.89
C HIS A 100 -5.80 -12.08 7.48
N THR A 101 -5.61 -13.40 7.31
CA THR A 101 -6.46 -14.39 7.99
C THR A 101 -6.30 -14.29 9.51
N LEU A 102 -5.06 -14.26 10.02
CA LEU A 102 -4.83 -14.17 11.46
C LEU A 102 -5.23 -12.80 12.02
N ALA A 103 -4.96 -11.72 11.28
CA ALA A 103 -5.33 -10.37 11.68
C ALA A 103 -6.86 -10.19 11.71
N ALA A 104 -7.60 -10.76 10.75
CA ALA A 104 -9.06 -10.75 10.76
C ALA A 104 -9.60 -11.48 12.00
N LYS A 105 -9.06 -12.67 12.31
CA LYS A 105 -9.42 -13.43 13.53
C LYS A 105 -9.11 -12.65 14.81
N ALA A 106 -7.96 -12.00 14.88
CA ALA A 106 -7.58 -11.14 16.01
C ALA A 106 -8.53 -9.95 16.19
N ASN A 107 -9.15 -9.48 15.10
CA ASN A 107 -10.19 -8.45 15.12
C ASN A 107 -11.62 -9.02 15.28
N GLY A 108 -11.76 -10.31 15.61
CA GLY A 108 -13.04 -10.94 15.91
C GLY A 108 -13.80 -11.47 14.70
N ALA A 109 -13.15 -11.68 13.55
CA ALA A 109 -13.79 -12.36 12.43
C ALA A 109 -14.09 -13.82 12.73
N SER A 110 -15.29 -14.27 12.41
CA SER A 110 -15.65 -15.71 12.43
C SER A 110 -15.05 -16.45 11.24
N ASP A 111 -15.03 -17.79 11.34
CA ASP A 111 -14.64 -18.63 10.21
C ASP A 111 -15.62 -18.49 9.04
N GLU A 112 -16.90 -18.21 9.32
CA GLU A 112 -17.92 -17.92 8.31
C GLU A 112 -17.62 -16.62 7.56
N GLU A 113 -17.29 -15.52 8.26
CA GLU A 113 -16.93 -14.25 7.63
C GLU A 113 -15.68 -14.39 6.75
N ILE A 114 -14.71 -15.21 7.17
CA ILE A 114 -13.51 -15.53 6.39
C ILE A 114 -13.87 -16.29 5.12
N LYS A 115 -14.72 -17.34 5.22
CA LYS A 115 -15.20 -18.10 4.06
C LYS A 115 -15.94 -17.19 3.08
N GLU A 116 -16.80 -16.31 3.58
CA GLU A 116 -17.57 -15.37 2.76
C GLU A 116 -16.67 -14.33 2.07
N ALA A 117 -15.66 -13.79 2.75
CA ALA A 117 -14.69 -12.88 2.14
C ALA A 117 -13.92 -13.54 0.98
N VAL A 118 -13.48 -14.79 1.16
CA VAL A 118 -12.81 -15.58 0.10
C VAL A 118 -13.78 -15.91 -1.04
N ALA A 119 -15.01 -16.29 -0.74
CA ALA A 119 -16.04 -16.57 -1.75
C ALA A 119 -16.37 -15.31 -2.57
N MET A 120 -16.51 -14.15 -1.91
CA MET A 120 -16.74 -12.87 -2.59
C MET A 120 -15.57 -12.52 -3.51
N ALA A 121 -14.33 -12.73 -3.05
CA ALA A 121 -13.14 -12.55 -3.88
C ALA A 121 -13.21 -13.43 -5.15
N ALA A 122 -13.59 -14.70 -5.01
CA ALA A 122 -13.73 -15.62 -6.13
C ALA A 122 -14.82 -15.18 -7.13
N ILE A 123 -15.97 -14.72 -6.63
CA ILE A 123 -17.07 -14.19 -7.46
C ILE A 123 -16.60 -13.00 -8.30
N VAL A 124 -15.88 -12.05 -7.70
CA VAL A 124 -15.34 -10.88 -8.42
C VAL A 124 -14.40 -11.31 -9.54
N ARG A 125 -13.52 -12.29 -9.29
CA ARG A 125 -12.61 -12.80 -10.32
C ARG A 125 -13.31 -13.53 -11.43
N HIS A 126 -14.31 -14.36 -11.10
CA HIS A 126 -15.10 -15.07 -12.09
C HIS A 126 -15.71 -14.09 -13.09
N TRP A 127 -16.40 -13.04 -12.61
CA TRP A 127 -17.03 -12.07 -13.49
C TRP A 127 -16.03 -11.17 -14.20
N SER A 128 -14.88 -10.87 -13.60
CA SER A 128 -13.79 -10.20 -14.31
C SER A 128 -13.34 -11.00 -15.54
N THR A 129 -13.13 -12.32 -15.38
CA THR A 129 -12.79 -13.22 -16.51
C THR A 129 -13.88 -13.20 -17.57
N MET A 130 -15.15 -13.30 -17.18
CA MET A 130 -16.27 -13.35 -18.12
C MET A 130 -16.44 -12.04 -18.90
N LEU A 131 -16.43 -10.89 -18.21
CA LEU A 131 -16.67 -9.58 -18.84
C LEU A 131 -15.51 -9.16 -19.74
N ASN A 132 -14.26 -9.28 -19.26
CA ASN A 132 -13.08 -8.94 -20.05
C ASN A 132 -12.89 -9.94 -21.19
N GLY A 133 -12.99 -11.24 -20.91
CA GLY A 133 -12.79 -12.31 -21.89
C GLY A 133 -13.83 -12.30 -23.00
N SER A 134 -15.07 -11.95 -22.70
CA SER A 134 -16.15 -11.80 -23.70
C SER A 134 -16.15 -10.43 -24.38
N GLN A 135 -15.21 -9.54 -24.04
CA GLN A 135 -15.11 -8.18 -24.58
C GLN A 135 -16.42 -7.38 -24.47
N VAL A 136 -17.08 -7.47 -23.30
CA VAL A 136 -18.29 -6.68 -23.06
C VAL A 136 -17.96 -5.19 -23.16
N ASP A 137 -18.73 -4.46 -23.98
CA ASP A 137 -18.57 -3.02 -24.12
C ASP A 137 -18.80 -2.30 -22.79
N LEU A 138 -17.79 -1.54 -22.33
CA LEU A 138 -17.81 -0.91 -21.01
C LEU A 138 -18.88 0.18 -20.90
N ALA A 139 -19.18 0.91 -21.97
CA ALA A 139 -20.22 1.94 -21.94
C ALA A 139 -21.61 1.31 -21.77
N THR A 140 -21.86 0.23 -22.50
CA THR A 140 -23.08 -0.58 -22.38
C THR A 140 -23.21 -1.18 -20.97
N PHE A 141 -22.15 -1.80 -20.45
CA PHE A 141 -22.16 -2.38 -19.10
C PHE A 141 -22.48 -1.34 -18.02
N LYS A 142 -21.87 -0.15 -18.10
CA LYS A 142 -22.14 0.96 -17.18
C LYS A 142 -23.60 1.37 -17.22
N LYS A 143 -24.14 1.64 -18.42
CA LYS A 143 -25.55 2.02 -18.58
C LYS A 143 -26.50 0.96 -17.99
N GLN A 144 -26.26 -0.31 -18.31
CA GLN A 144 -27.09 -1.42 -17.80
C GLN A 144 -27.00 -1.54 -16.28
N THR A 145 -25.83 -1.34 -15.70
CA THR A 145 -25.61 -1.38 -14.25
C THR A 145 -26.32 -0.22 -13.56
N ASP A 146 -26.24 0.99 -14.09
CA ASP A 146 -26.92 2.17 -13.55
C ASP A 146 -28.45 1.98 -13.61
N ASP A 147 -28.98 1.53 -14.75
CA ASP A 147 -30.41 1.23 -14.94
C ASP A 147 -30.87 0.14 -13.95
N LEU A 148 -30.06 -0.90 -13.72
CA LEU A 148 -30.32 -1.97 -12.76
C LEU A 148 -30.47 -1.42 -11.33
N PHE A 149 -29.50 -0.64 -10.85
CA PHE A 149 -29.54 -0.12 -9.49
C PHE A 149 -30.63 0.95 -9.29
N ALA A 150 -30.95 1.73 -10.32
CA ALA A 150 -32.11 2.61 -10.31
C ALA A 150 -33.42 1.83 -10.13
N ALA A 151 -33.59 0.72 -10.86
CA ALA A 151 -34.75 -0.15 -10.73
C ALA A 151 -34.83 -0.86 -9.36
N VAL A 152 -33.70 -1.28 -8.79
CA VAL A 152 -33.66 -1.85 -7.42
C VAL A 152 -34.12 -0.82 -6.40
N LYS A 153 -33.58 0.42 -6.45
CA LYS A 153 -33.96 1.49 -5.53
C LYS A 153 -35.46 1.80 -5.58
N ALA A 154 -36.05 1.84 -6.78
CA ALA A 154 -37.47 2.10 -6.96
C ALA A 154 -38.37 1.00 -6.37
N LYS A 155 -37.89 -0.24 -6.23
CA LYS A 155 -38.63 -1.36 -5.63
C LYS A 155 -38.50 -1.44 -4.10
N SER A 156 -37.51 -0.75 -3.52
CA SER A 156 -37.23 -0.75 -2.08
C SER A 156 -37.83 0.45 -1.35
N GLN A 157 -38.60 1.29 -2.04
CA GLN A 157 -39.40 2.40 -1.50
C GLN A 157 -40.87 2.01 -1.48
#